data_AF-B7PRB5-F1
#
_entry.id   AF-B7PRB5-F1
#
_cell.length_a   1.000
_cell.length_b   1.000
_cell.length_c   1.000
_cell.angle_alpha   90.00
_cell.angle_beta   90.00
_cell.angle_gamma   90.00
#
_symmetry.space_group_name_H-M   'P 1'
#
loop_
_entity.id
_entity.type
_entity.pdbx_description
1 polymer ?
#
loop_
_entity_poly.entity_id
_entity_poly.type
_entity_poly.pdbx_seq_one_letter_code
_entity_poly.pdbx_strand_id
1 'polypeptide(L)'
;CTPWKNEACCTENTTRDVHHTAMYGFSLDFCEEQTGQKMRDVCKKHFHRDLCFYECEPNIGPWVVKVKRKLSRERFFEAPLCESDCNTWWQDCRFEYACTPNWPRGFKFGG
;
A
#
# COMPACT_ATOMS: atom_id res chain seq x y z
N CYS A 1 -2.74 -12.08 -0.87
CA CYS A 1 -3.43 -11.72 0.39
C CYS A 1 -3.99 -12.94 1.15
N THR A 2 -3.26 -14.07 1.19
CA THR A 2 -3.77 -15.34 1.76
C THR A 2 -4.07 -15.37 3.27
N PRO A 3 -3.45 -14.55 4.14
CA PRO A 3 -3.80 -14.54 5.56
C PRO A 3 -5.29 -14.26 5.85
N TRP A 4 -5.95 -13.48 4.98
CA TRP A 4 -7.37 -13.12 5.10
C TRP A 4 -8.32 -14.09 4.40
N LYS A 5 -7.85 -15.24 3.89
CA LYS A 5 -8.67 -16.14 3.04
C LYS A 5 -9.99 -16.60 3.66
N ASN A 6 -10.07 -16.69 4.99
CA ASN A 6 -11.24 -17.21 5.71
C ASN A 6 -12.22 -16.08 6.09
N GLU A 7 -11.72 -14.84 6.21
CA GLU A 7 -12.49 -13.68 6.65
C GLU A 7 -11.82 -12.42 6.07
N ALA A 8 -12.45 -11.83 5.05
CA ALA A 8 -11.92 -10.69 4.32
C ALA A 8 -13.00 -9.70 3.90
N CYS A 9 -12.62 -8.43 3.81
CA CYS A 9 -13.39 -7.39 3.13
C CYS A 9 -13.19 -7.37 1.60
N CYS A 10 -12.08 -7.95 1.12
CA CYS A 10 -11.69 -7.92 -0.28
C CYS A 10 -12.27 -9.08 -1.10
N THR A 11 -12.23 -8.95 -2.43
CA THR A 11 -12.63 -10.01 -3.38
C THR A 11 -11.43 -10.69 -4.03
N GLU A 12 -11.63 -11.83 -4.69
CA GLU A 12 -10.59 -12.49 -5.48
C GLU A 12 -9.97 -11.53 -6.52
N ASN A 13 -10.81 -10.77 -7.23
CA ASN A 13 -10.34 -9.76 -8.20
C ASN A 13 -9.44 -8.72 -7.53
N THR A 14 -9.82 -8.22 -6.36
CA THR A 14 -8.99 -7.30 -5.58
C THR A 14 -7.61 -7.92 -5.31
N THR A 15 -7.56 -9.17 -4.85
CA THR A 15 -6.28 -9.83 -4.56
C THR A 15 -5.44 -10.07 -5.81
N ARG A 16 -6.05 -10.36 -6.96
CA ARG A 16 -5.35 -10.46 -8.24
C ARG A 16 -4.75 -9.12 -8.62
N ASP A 17 -5.52 -8.04 -8.49
CA ASP A 17 -5.10 -6.70 -8.87
C ASP A 17 -3.94 -6.20 -7.98
N VAL A 18 -3.95 -6.51 -6.68
CA VAL A 18 -2.84 -6.21 -5.75
C VAL A 18 -1.50 -6.79 -6.21
N HIS A 19 -1.50 -7.98 -6.83
CA HIS A 19 -0.26 -8.73 -7.11
C HIS A 19 0.15 -8.71 -8.60
N HIS A 20 -0.80 -8.51 -9.51
CA HIS A 20 -0.56 -8.70 -10.94
C HIS A 20 -0.89 -7.46 -11.78
N THR A 21 -1.45 -6.41 -11.20
CA THR A 21 -1.76 -5.17 -11.91
C THR A 21 -1.19 -3.96 -11.18
N ALA A 22 -1.21 -2.81 -11.84
CA ALA A 22 -0.98 -1.52 -11.19
C ALA A 22 -2.28 -1.09 -10.52
N MET A 23 -2.62 -1.71 -9.39
CA MET A 23 -3.81 -1.34 -8.61
C MET A 23 -3.79 0.17 -8.32
N TYR A 24 -4.94 0.83 -8.54
CA TYR A 24 -5.07 2.30 -8.50
C TYR A 24 -4.24 3.08 -9.53
N GLY A 25 -3.76 2.43 -10.60
CA GLY A 25 -2.90 3.06 -11.60
C GLY A 25 -1.54 3.46 -11.04
N PHE A 26 -1.06 2.78 -9.99
CA PHE A 26 0.17 3.10 -9.28
C PHE A 26 1.22 1.98 -9.45
N SER A 27 2.45 2.37 -9.75
CA SER A 27 3.61 1.46 -9.78
C SER A 27 4.55 1.76 -8.62
N LEU A 28 5.05 0.72 -7.95
CA LEU A 28 6.07 0.85 -6.92
C LEU A 28 7.44 1.27 -7.48
N ASP A 29 7.64 1.16 -8.80
CA ASP A 29 8.86 1.60 -9.51
C ASP A 29 8.76 3.06 -9.99
N PHE A 30 7.92 3.89 -9.34
CA PHE A 30 7.64 5.28 -9.78
C PHE A 30 8.85 6.23 -9.80
N CYS A 31 9.98 5.82 -9.22
CA CYS A 31 11.24 6.58 -9.23
C CYS A 31 12.27 6.08 -10.23
N GLU A 32 11.96 5.01 -10.98
CA GLU A 32 12.92 4.37 -11.87
C GLU A 32 13.46 5.36 -12.91
N GLU A 33 12.61 6.21 -13.48
CA GLU A 33 13.02 7.19 -14.50
C GLU A 33 14.08 8.18 -13.97
N GLN A 34 13.96 8.63 -12.71
CA GLN A 34 14.89 9.62 -12.15
C GLN A 34 16.16 8.98 -11.56
N THR A 35 16.10 7.71 -11.17
CA THR A 35 17.17 7.06 -10.39
C THR A 35 17.87 5.94 -11.15
N GLY A 36 17.26 5.44 -12.22
CA GLY A 36 17.70 4.23 -12.93
C GLY A 36 17.53 2.94 -12.13
N GLN A 37 16.85 2.97 -10.98
CA GLN A 37 16.73 1.82 -10.07
C GLN A 37 15.25 1.48 -9.83
N LYS A 38 14.91 0.21 -10.09
CA LYS A 38 13.63 -0.38 -9.65
C LYS A 38 13.67 -0.70 -8.17
N MET A 39 12.51 -0.64 -7.54
CA MET A 39 12.38 -1.05 -6.14
C MET A 39 12.62 -2.56 -6.03
N ARG A 40 13.45 -2.99 -5.08
CA ARG A 40 13.74 -4.41 -4.86
C ARG A 40 12.53 -5.14 -4.27
N ASP A 41 12.41 -6.44 -4.59
CA ASP A 41 11.28 -7.28 -4.17
C ASP A 41 11.12 -7.37 -2.66
N VAL A 42 12.22 -7.29 -1.90
CA VAL A 42 12.20 -7.28 -0.43
C VAL A 42 11.39 -6.10 0.12
N CYS A 43 11.50 -4.93 -0.51
CA CYS A 43 10.72 -3.75 -0.15
C CYS A 43 9.30 -3.83 -0.73
N LYS A 44 9.13 -4.24 -2.00
CA LYS A 44 7.81 -4.39 -2.64
C LYS A 44 6.88 -5.32 -1.86
N LYS A 45 7.41 -6.39 -1.26
CA LYS A 45 6.64 -7.33 -0.44
C LYS A 45 5.90 -6.63 0.71
N HIS A 46 6.49 -5.63 1.35
CA HIS A 46 5.84 -4.86 2.40
C HIS A 46 4.68 -4.03 1.88
N PHE A 47 4.86 -3.35 0.75
CA PHE A 47 3.78 -2.61 0.09
C PHE A 47 2.62 -3.51 -0.37
N HIS A 48 2.91 -4.70 -0.90
CA HIS A 48 1.86 -5.67 -1.22
C HIS A 48 1.14 -6.18 0.03
N ARG A 49 1.85 -6.39 1.14
CA ARG A 49 1.23 -6.79 2.42
C ARG A 49 0.36 -5.67 3.00
N ASP A 50 0.84 -4.43 2.96
CA ASP A 50 0.09 -3.24 3.37
C ASP A 50 -1.19 -3.07 2.54
N LEU A 51 -1.09 -3.20 1.21
CA LEU A 51 -2.26 -3.11 0.34
C LEU A 51 -3.23 -4.26 0.57
N CYS A 52 -2.76 -5.48 0.79
CA CYS A 52 -3.62 -6.59 1.22
C CYS A 52 -4.32 -6.29 2.55
N PHE A 53 -3.63 -5.73 3.54
CA PHE A 53 -4.22 -5.35 4.82
C PHE A 53 -5.28 -4.27 4.63
N TYR A 54 -4.98 -3.23 3.85
CA TYR A 54 -5.90 -2.14 3.56
C TYR A 54 -7.19 -2.61 2.88
N GLU A 55 -7.09 -3.53 1.93
CA GLU A 55 -8.24 -4.03 1.19
C GLU A 55 -9.00 -5.14 1.93
N CYS A 56 -8.30 -5.99 2.70
CA CYS A 56 -8.86 -7.24 3.19
C CYS A 56 -9.16 -7.28 4.69
N GLU A 57 -8.53 -6.47 5.55
CA GLU A 57 -8.65 -6.60 7.01
C GLU A 57 -10.05 -6.23 7.54
N PRO A 58 -10.80 -7.17 8.14
CA PRO A 58 -12.12 -6.87 8.71
C PRO A 58 -12.07 -6.22 10.10
N ASN A 59 -10.97 -6.36 10.86
CA ASN A 59 -10.92 -5.94 12.28
C ASN A 59 -10.41 -4.52 12.52
N ILE A 60 -10.26 -3.72 11.46
CA ILE A 60 -9.68 -2.37 11.54
C ILE A 60 -10.72 -1.26 11.82
N GLY A 61 -11.99 -1.64 12.02
CA GLY A 61 -13.13 -0.75 12.24
C GLY A 61 -12.89 0.42 13.21
N PRO A 62 -12.24 0.22 14.38
CA PRO A 62 -11.97 1.31 15.34
C PRO A 62 -11.12 2.47 14.80
N TRP A 63 -10.37 2.25 13.73
CA TRP A 63 -9.47 3.24 13.11
C TRP A 63 -9.99 3.78 11.78
N VAL A 64 -11.23 3.43 11.41
CA VAL A 64 -11.88 3.92 10.19
C VAL A 64 -12.49 5.29 10.45
N VAL A 65 -12.12 6.27 9.62
CA VAL A 65 -12.67 7.64 9.68
C VAL A 65 -13.28 8.04 8.34
N LYS A 66 -14.35 8.84 8.40
CA LYS A 66 -15.01 9.38 7.20
C LYS A 66 -14.16 10.47 6.55
N VAL A 67 -14.10 10.45 5.22
CA VAL A 67 -13.39 11.45 4.41
C VAL A 67 -14.21 11.86 3.20
N LYS A 68 -13.94 13.06 2.69
CA LYS A 68 -14.51 13.56 1.43
C LYS A 68 -13.45 13.46 0.33
N ARG A 69 -13.21 12.26 -0.21
CA ARG A 69 -12.33 12.03 -1.37
C ARG A 69 -13.14 11.53 -2.56
N LYS A 70 -12.64 11.73 -3.79
CA LYS A 70 -13.31 11.25 -5.02
C LYS A 70 -13.44 9.72 -5.05
N LEU A 71 -12.40 9.02 -4.60
CA LEU A 71 -12.26 7.57 -4.74
C LEU A 71 -12.71 6.78 -3.50
N SER A 72 -12.78 7.40 -2.32
CA SER A 72 -13.20 6.72 -1.10
C SER A 72 -13.93 7.68 -0.14
N ARG A 73 -14.90 7.12 0.57
CA ARG A 73 -15.66 7.81 1.63
C ARG A 73 -15.06 7.57 3.02
N GLU A 74 -14.13 6.64 3.14
CA GLU A 74 -13.52 6.21 4.40
C GLU A 74 -12.02 5.97 4.22
N ARG A 75 -11.26 6.02 5.31
CA ARG A 75 -9.85 5.63 5.33
C ARG A 75 -9.46 5.17 6.72
N PHE A 76 -8.33 4.48 6.81
CA PHE A 76 -7.69 4.25 8.10
C PHE A 76 -7.00 5.52 8.59
N PHE A 77 -7.03 5.76 9.90
CA PHE A 77 -6.33 6.84 10.57
C PHE A 77 -5.78 6.37 11.90
N GLU A 78 -4.48 6.60 12.11
CA GLU A 78 -3.79 6.23 13.36
C GLU A 78 -3.96 4.74 13.74
N ALA A 79 -4.03 3.87 12.73
CA ALA A 79 -4.01 2.43 12.93
C ALA A 79 -2.68 2.01 13.60
N PRO A 80 -2.71 1.23 14.70
CA PRO A 80 -1.54 0.92 15.51
C PRO A 80 -0.75 -0.22 14.86
N LEU A 81 0.09 0.13 13.89
CA LEU A 81 1.03 -0.81 13.33
C LEU A 81 2.02 -1.26 14.42
N CYS A 82 2.27 -2.56 14.51
CA CYS A 82 3.29 -3.09 15.39
C CYS A 82 4.65 -2.47 15.06
N GLU A 83 5.42 -2.11 16.10
CA GLU A 83 6.76 -1.53 15.94
C GLU A 83 7.67 -2.42 15.08
N SER A 84 7.60 -3.74 15.28
CA SER A 84 8.37 -4.72 14.51
C SER A 84 8.05 -4.69 13.01
N ASP A 85 6.76 -4.59 12.63
CA ASP A 85 6.37 -4.53 11.22
C ASP A 85 6.87 -3.22 10.58
N CYS A 86 6.75 -2.09 11.30
CA CYS A 86 7.27 -0.80 10.86
C CYS A 86 8.79 -0.82 10.65
N ASN A 87 9.53 -1.34 11.64
CA ASN A 87 10.98 -1.39 11.61
C ASN A 87 11.50 -2.31 10.50
N THR A 88 10.92 -3.51 10.33
CA THR A 88 11.32 -4.42 9.26
C THR A 88 11.03 -3.82 7.89
N TRP A 89 9.87 -3.18 7.71
CA TRP A 89 9.56 -2.48 6.46
C TRP A 89 10.60 -1.41 6.15
N TRP A 90 10.91 -0.53 7.10
CA TRP A 90 11.92 0.50 6.91
C TRP A 90 13.30 -0.09 6.57
N GLN A 91 13.72 -1.15 7.28
CA GLN A 91 15.02 -1.79 7.06
C GLN A 91 15.15 -2.41 5.66
N ASP A 92 14.11 -3.09 5.17
CA ASP A 92 14.13 -3.70 3.85
C ASP A 92 14.10 -2.65 2.73
N CYS A 93 13.51 -1.48 3.00
CA CYS A 93 13.42 -0.36 2.06
C CYS A 93 14.55 0.68 2.16
N ARG A 94 15.53 0.52 3.08
CA ARG A 94 16.55 1.54 3.38
C ARG A 94 17.48 1.94 2.23
N PHE A 95 17.55 1.12 1.17
CA PHE A 95 18.34 1.39 -0.04
C PHE A 95 17.48 1.66 -1.28
N GLU A 96 16.17 1.82 -1.10
CA GLU A 96 15.25 2.19 -2.18
C GLU A 96 15.13 3.70 -2.32
N TYR A 97 14.59 4.12 -3.45
CA TYR A 97 14.31 5.53 -3.74
C TYR A 97 12.81 5.84 -3.67
N ALA A 98 12.50 7.01 -3.13
CA ALA A 98 11.18 7.62 -3.20
C ALA A 98 11.33 9.11 -3.55
N CYS A 99 10.63 9.55 -4.58
CA CYS A 99 10.74 10.88 -5.19
C CYS A 99 9.68 11.83 -4.61
N THR A 100 8.86 11.33 -3.69
CA THR A 100 7.93 12.13 -2.88
C THR A 100 7.75 11.50 -1.50
N PRO A 101 7.73 12.30 -0.42
CA PRO A 101 7.57 11.78 0.93
C PRO A 101 6.11 11.47 1.30
N ASN A 102 5.13 11.94 0.52
CA ASN A 102 3.71 11.72 0.78
C ASN A 102 3.03 11.15 -0.47
N TRP A 103 2.94 9.84 -0.57
CA TRP A 103 2.50 9.15 -1.77
C TRP A 103 1.03 9.48 -2.15
N PRO A 104 0.06 9.50 -1.21
CA PRO A 104 -1.32 9.87 -1.55
C PRO A 104 -1.53 11.29 -2.09
N ARG A 105 -0.57 12.22 -1.94
CA ARG A 105 -0.69 13.62 -2.37
C ARG A 105 0.40 14.09 -3.33
N GLY A 106 1.53 13.39 -3.33
CA GLY A 106 2.76 13.81 -3.98
C GLY A 106 2.84 13.42 -5.44
N PHE A 107 2.06 12.44 -5.88
CA PHE A 107 1.93 12.10 -7.29
C PHE A 107 1.05 13.12 -8.00
N LYS A 108 1.64 13.80 -8.99
CA LYS A 108 0.88 14.48 -10.04
C LYS A 108 0.48 13.42 -11.04
N PHE A 109 -0.67 12.77 -10.83
CA PHE A 109 -1.29 12.00 -11.90
C PHE A 109 -1.64 13.00 -13.02
N GLY A 110 -0.92 12.93 -14.13
CA GLY A 110 -1.18 13.77 -15.30
C GLY A 110 -2.62 13.55 -15.77
N GLY A 111 -3.36 14.65 -15.95
CA GLY A 111 -4.58 14.67 -16.74
C GLY A 111 -4.24 14.89 -18.21
#